data_AF-A0A965WRA0-F1
#
_entry.id   AF-A0A965WRA0-F1
#
_cell.length_a   1.000
_cell.length_b   1.000
_cell.length_c   1.000
_cell.angle_alpha   90.00
_cell.angle_beta   90.00
_cell.angle_gamma   90.00
#
_symmetry.space_group_name_H-M   'P 1'
#
loop_
_entity.id
_entity.type
_entity.pdbx_description
1 polymer ?
#
loop_
_entity_poly.entity_id
_entity_poly.type
_entity_poly.pdbx_seq_one_letter_code
_entity_poly.pdbx_strand_id
1 'polypeptide(L)'
;MTEPILETTLVTPAQMIESLQSLGVRPGQTLIVHSSMKKIGWIIGGARTVVDALLFVLGPTGTLVMPAQSGDNSEPSHWVAPPVPPSWWPLIRDLTPAFDPQTTPLRRMGAIADCFWHYPGVLRSNHPLDSFIARGPEAAGLVATQPLEAGLGEQSPTAKLYDLDAHVLLLGVDYDNCTVMHLAEYRSRSRISVRQGSAIFEHGQRVWREYQDLALDSDEFIHPGRLLDDSGRVSKGKIGLADCRLFKVRDAVDETANWLRVNRHHRILPEEKPAILETLKRKPVENLFAIGDLENFPLDSDFFEALALYQPGPEKILDSLVIRYHQNLILACPADTFKLDPLRSASDHPSIQFISGRTDVLEQLRPHRLEFDFQPMHLLAIEPANFKPFEPTPSMAAHLASYPEPEEATLADIPALAELFAGIAEFSHSTDRQERIRELTTAMASGCCHYTIQREHGQIVASAGTTAENSTSAMIVGVCTAVQHRGRGLASRLVSTILSKVIGQRFQSLALFYDNPDAGRIYCRLGFATAGDWMMASRKH
;
A
#
# COMPACT_ATOMS: atom_id res chain seq x y z
N MET A 1 18.09 -43.12 -16.30
CA MET A 1 16.79 -43.18 -15.61
C MET A 1 15.73 -43.09 -16.69
N THR A 2 14.87 -44.10 -16.84
CA THR A 2 13.72 -44.04 -17.76
C THR A 2 12.60 -43.31 -17.04
N GLU A 3 12.19 -42.16 -17.55
CA GLU A 3 10.96 -41.50 -17.09
C GLU A 3 9.75 -42.44 -17.28
N PRO A 4 8.74 -42.39 -16.40
CA PRO A 4 7.54 -43.21 -16.54
C PRO A 4 6.80 -42.86 -17.85
N ILE A 5 6.10 -43.86 -18.41
CA ILE A 5 5.22 -43.65 -19.57
C ILE A 5 4.12 -42.65 -19.18
N LEU A 6 3.91 -41.62 -20.00
CA LEU A 6 2.91 -40.58 -19.70
C LEU A 6 1.49 -41.13 -19.92
N GLU A 7 0.69 -41.11 -18.87
CA GLU A 7 -0.75 -41.40 -18.93
C GLU A 7 -1.54 -40.09 -18.96
N THR A 8 -1.86 -39.60 -20.16
CA THR A 8 -2.68 -38.38 -20.34
C THR A 8 -3.47 -38.40 -21.63
N THR A 9 -4.37 -37.44 -21.82
CA THR A 9 -5.14 -37.25 -23.06
C THR A 9 -4.26 -36.67 -24.16
N LEU A 10 -4.25 -37.32 -25.32
CA LEU A 10 -3.65 -36.78 -26.54
C LEU A 10 -4.59 -35.77 -27.20
N VAL A 11 -4.09 -34.58 -27.50
CA VAL A 11 -4.83 -33.49 -28.15
C VAL A 11 -4.23 -33.20 -29.51
N THR A 12 -5.06 -33.33 -30.55
CA THR A 12 -4.71 -33.07 -31.94
C THR A 12 -4.98 -31.61 -32.35
N PRO A 13 -4.37 -31.10 -33.44
CA PRO A 13 -4.71 -29.77 -33.98
C PRO A 13 -6.19 -29.60 -34.32
N ALA A 14 -6.84 -30.63 -34.87
CA ALA A 14 -8.26 -30.59 -35.22
C ALA A 14 -9.14 -30.44 -33.97
N GLN A 15 -8.87 -31.22 -32.92
CA GLN A 15 -9.59 -31.12 -31.64
C GLN A 15 -9.37 -29.77 -30.95
N MET A 16 -8.17 -29.19 -31.05
CA MET A 16 -7.89 -27.85 -30.54
C MET A 16 -8.78 -26.79 -31.22
N ILE A 17 -8.82 -26.81 -32.55
CA ILE A 17 -9.63 -25.89 -33.37
C ILE A 17 -11.12 -26.06 -33.05
N GLU A 18 -11.61 -27.30 -33.04
CA GLU A 18 -13.01 -27.62 -32.73
C GLU A 18 -13.39 -27.12 -31.33
N SER A 19 -12.55 -27.40 -30.32
CA SER A 19 -12.84 -26.99 -28.94
C SER A 19 -12.85 -25.47 -28.77
N LEU A 20 -11.93 -24.74 -29.43
CA LEU A 20 -11.92 -23.27 -29.45
C LEU A 20 -13.21 -22.71 -30.09
N GLN A 21 -13.64 -23.29 -31.20
CA GLN A 21 -14.88 -22.92 -31.88
C GLN A 21 -16.11 -23.26 -31.03
N SER A 22 -16.17 -24.43 -30.41
CA SER A 22 -17.26 -24.83 -29.52
C SER A 22 -17.34 -23.92 -28.29
N LEU A 23 -16.20 -23.47 -27.74
CA LEU A 23 -16.14 -22.54 -26.62
C LEU A 23 -16.66 -21.14 -26.99
N GLY A 24 -16.60 -20.76 -28.27
CA GLY A 24 -17.14 -19.49 -28.75
C GLY A 24 -16.13 -18.56 -29.41
N VAL A 25 -14.89 -19.01 -29.64
CA VAL A 25 -13.91 -18.22 -30.41
C VAL A 25 -14.38 -18.15 -31.87
N ARG A 26 -14.36 -16.96 -32.46
CA ARG A 26 -14.89 -16.67 -33.80
C ARG A 26 -13.88 -15.90 -34.65
N PRO A 27 -13.95 -16.03 -35.98
CA PRO A 27 -13.16 -15.19 -36.88
C PRO A 27 -13.39 -13.70 -36.64
N GLY A 28 -12.33 -12.90 -36.77
CA GLY A 28 -12.40 -11.44 -36.63
C GLY A 28 -12.38 -10.90 -35.19
N GLN A 29 -12.41 -11.77 -34.17
CA GLN A 29 -12.34 -11.30 -32.79
C GLN A 29 -10.94 -10.75 -32.44
N THR A 30 -10.92 -9.79 -31.52
CA THR A 30 -9.73 -9.48 -30.72
C THR A 30 -9.78 -10.32 -29.45
N LEU A 31 -8.78 -11.18 -29.25
CA LEU A 31 -8.73 -12.17 -28.19
C LEU A 31 -7.43 -12.05 -27.39
N ILE A 32 -7.54 -11.77 -26.10
CA ILE A 32 -6.42 -11.92 -25.15
C ILE A 32 -6.46 -13.32 -24.52
N VAL A 33 -5.32 -14.00 -24.49
CA VAL A 33 -5.22 -15.38 -23.99
C VAL A 33 -4.27 -15.46 -22.79
N HIS A 34 -4.74 -16.12 -21.74
CA HIS A 34 -3.94 -16.57 -20.60
C HIS A 34 -3.98 -18.09 -20.57
N SER A 35 -2.85 -18.77 -20.35
CA SER A 35 -2.82 -20.22 -20.57
C SER A 35 -1.84 -20.99 -19.69
N SER A 36 -2.19 -22.25 -19.42
CA SER A 36 -1.32 -23.25 -18.81
C SER A 36 -1.28 -24.51 -19.69
N MET A 37 -0.22 -24.62 -20.48
CA MET A 37 -0.05 -25.75 -21.42
C MET A 37 -0.09 -27.11 -20.70
N LYS A 38 0.45 -27.19 -19.46
CA LYS A 38 0.47 -28.42 -18.66
C LYS A 38 -0.91 -28.94 -18.28
N LYS A 39 -1.95 -28.09 -18.31
CA LYS A 39 -3.33 -28.47 -17.95
C LYS A 39 -4.11 -29.07 -19.12
N ILE A 40 -3.61 -28.95 -20.35
CA ILE A 40 -4.32 -29.39 -21.57
C ILE A 40 -4.20 -30.90 -21.79
N GLY A 41 -3.06 -31.51 -21.41
CA GLY A 41 -2.69 -32.88 -21.76
C GLY A 41 -1.50 -32.91 -22.72
N TRP A 42 -1.32 -34.01 -23.46
CA TRP A 42 -0.26 -34.10 -24.46
C TRP A 42 -0.73 -33.47 -25.78
N ILE A 43 -0.11 -32.37 -26.18
CA ILE A 43 -0.46 -31.68 -27.43
C ILE A 43 0.49 -32.12 -28.54
N ILE A 44 -0.03 -32.69 -29.64
CA ILE A 44 0.80 -32.98 -30.82
C ILE A 44 1.36 -31.65 -31.34
N GLY A 45 2.69 -31.52 -31.41
CA GLY A 45 3.36 -30.28 -31.84
C GLY A 45 3.51 -29.21 -30.75
N GLY A 46 3.04 -29.46 -29.53
CA GLY A 46 3.26 -28.58 -28.38
C GLY A 46 2.61 -27.20 -28.52
N ALA A 47 3.29 -26.17 -28.00
CA ALA A 47 2.80 -24.79 -27.95
C ALA A 47 2.47 -24.23 -29.35
N ARG A 48 3.26 -24.58 -30.35
CA ARG A 48 3.06 -24.22 -31.76
C ARG A 48 1.64 -24.54 -32.24
N THR A 49 1.16 -25.74 -31.94
CA THR A 49 -0.19 -26.18 -32.33
C THR A 49 -1.28 -25.33 -31.71
N VAL A 50 -1.10 -24.87 -30.46
CA VAL A 50 -2.05 -23.99 -29.79
C VAL A 50 -2.08 -22.62 -30.47
N VAL A 51 -0.91 -22.03 -30.73
CA VAL A 51 -0.80 -20.71 -31.38
C VAL A 51 -1.35 -20.77 -32.82
N ASP A 52 -1.00 -21.79 -33.59
CA ASP A 52 -1.51 -21.99 -34.96
C ASP A 52 -3.03 -22.17 -34.97
N ALA A 53 -3.60 -22.93 -34.02
CA ALA A 53 -5.04 -23.10 -33.90
C ALA A 53 -5.76 -21.78 -33.55
N LEU A 54 -5.23 -21.00 -32.60
CA LEU A 54 -5.78 -19.69 -32.24
C LEU A 54 -5.80 -18.75 -33.45
N LEU A 55 -4.66 -18.63 -34.16
CA LEU A 55 -4.54 -17.80 -35.35
C LEU A 55 -5.46 -18.28 -36.49
N PHE A 56 -5.60 -19.60 -36.66
CA PHE A 56 -6.49 -20.18 -37.66
C PHE A 56 -7.96 -19.84 -37.39
N VAL A 57 -8.43 -20.02 -36.14
CA VAL A 57 -9.83 -19.74 -35.77
C VAL A 57 -10.14 -18.24 -35.85
N LEU A 58 -9.22 -17.38 -35.44
CA LEU A 58 -9.38 -15.92 -35.53
C LEU A 58 -9.33 -15.41 -36.97
N GLY A 59 -8.59 -16.09 -37.85
CA GLY A 59 -8.44 -15.72 -39.26
C GLY A 59 -7.66 -14.41 -39.46
N PRO A 60 -7.57 -13.92 -40.71
CA PRO A 60 -6.74 -12.75 -41.04
C PRO A 60 -7.28 -11.41 -40.52
N THR A 61 -8.56 -11.36 -40.16
CA THR A 61 -9.22 -10.16 -39.61
C THR A 61 -9.25 -10.14 -38.09
N GLY A 62 -8.85 -11.23 -37.42
CA GLY A 62 -8.79 -11.29 -35.97
C GLY A 62 -7.44 -10.85 -35.41
N THR A 63 -7.42 -10.49 -34.13
CA THR A 63 -6.20 -10.08 -33.41
C THR A 63 -5.99 -10.98 -32.19
N LEU A 64 -4.82 -11.61 -32.11
CA LEU A 64 -4.40 -12.39 -30.95
C LEU A 64 -3.48 -11.55 -30.05
N VAL A 65 -3.72 -11.57 -28.74
CA VAL A 65 -2.98 -10.84 -27.72
C VAL A 65 -2.62 -11.76 -26.57
N MET A 66 -1.44 -11.59 -25.98
CA MET A 66 -1.05 -12.26 -24.72
C MET A 66 -0.25 -11.28 -23.86
N PRO A 67 -0.33 -11.37 -22.51
CA PRO A 67 0.61 -10.67 -21.65
C PRO A 67 2.04 -11.21 -21.87
N ALA A 68 3.02 -10.32 -21.84
CA ALA A 68 4.44 -10.61 -22.02
C ALA A 68 5.26 -10.01 -20.88
N GLN A 69 4.80 -10.21 -19.64
CA GLN A 69 5.38 -9.56 -18.46
C GLN A 69 6.81 -10.04 -18.18
N SER A 70 7.63 -9.13 -17.66
CA SER A 70 9.06 -9.31 -17.34
C SER A 70 9.35 -8.90 -15.89
N GLY A 71 8.67 -9.55 -14.95
CA GLY A 71 8.72 -9.24 -13.52
C GLY A 71 10.10 -9.26 -12.84
N ASP A 72 11.15 -9.77 -13.49
CA ASP A 72 12.53 -9.69 -13.00
C ASP A 72 13.11 -8.26 -13.10
N ASN A 73 12.53 -7.39 -13.94
CA ASN A 73 12.93 -5.99 -14.08
C ASN A 73 12.03 -5.08 -13.21
N SER A 74 11.98 -5.35 -11.92
CA SER A 74 11.16 -4.59 -10.94
C SER A 74 11.96 -4.28 -9.68
N GLU A 75 11.44 -3.39 -8.84
CA GLU A 75 12.00 -3.00 -7.54
C GLU A 75 12.24 -4.22 -6.64
N PRO A 76 13.51 -4.56 -6.34
CA PRO A 76 13.85 -5.76 -5.60
C PRO A 76 13.34 -5.78 -4.15
N SER A 77 13.04 -4.63 -3.55
CA SER A 77 12.44 -4.59 -2.20
C SER A 77 11.03 -5.15 -2.13
N HIS A 78 10.35 -5.32 -3.27
CA HIS A 78 9.01 -5.91 -3.35
C HIS A 78 9.05 -7.42 -3.67
N TRP A 79 10.22 -8.01 -3.89
CA TRP A 79 10.32 -9.41 -4.30
C TRP A 79 10.03 -10.35 -3.14
N VAL A 80 9.08 -11.27 -3.36
CA VAL A 80 8.67 -12.28 -2.36
C VAL A 80 8.78 -13.71 -2.86
N ALA A 81 9.06 -13.93 -4.16
CA ALA A 81 9.02 -15.26 -4.77
C ALA A 81 10.13 -15.49 -5.82
N PRO A 82 11.42 -15.60 -5.42
CA PRO A 82 11.91 -15.50 -4.03
C PRO A 82 12.28 -14.06 -3.63
N PRO A 83 12.34 -13.75 -2.31
CA PRO A 83 12.96 -12.52 -1.83
C PRO A 83 14.50 -12.61 -1.94
N VAL A 84 15.15 -11.45 -1.94
CA VAL A 84 16.62 -11.32 -1.95
C VAL A 84 17.10 -10.41 -0.81
N PRO A 85 18.33 -10.60 -0.29
CA PRO A 85 18.85 -9.77 0.80
C PRO A 85 18.82 -8.26 0.49
N PRO A 86 18.42 -7.40 1.44
CA PRO A 86 18.40 -5.95 1.22
C PRO A 86 19.73 -5.33 0.80
N SER A 87 20.85 -5.92 1.22
CA SER A 87 22.19 -5.51 0.81
C SER A 87 22.46 -5.67 -0.69
N TRP A 88 21.66 -6.48 -1.41
CA TRP A 88 21.81 -6.69 -2.85
C TRP A 88 20.99 -5.71 -3.68
N TRP A 89 19.98 -5.04 -3.09
CA TRP A 89 19.05 -4.19 -3.83
C TRP A 89 19.75 -3.08 -4.62
N PRO A 90 20.74 -2.32 -4.08
CA PRO A 90 21.43 -1.30 -4.87
C PRO A 90 22.13 -1.89 -6.10
N LEU A 91 22.83 -3.01 -5.93
CA LEU A 91 23.56 -3.66 -7.01
C LEU A 91 22.62 -4.20 -8.10
N ILE A 92 21.46 -4.73 -7.71
CA ILE A 92 20.41 -5.16 -8.65
C ILE A 92 19.92 -3.94 -9.45
N ARG A 93 19.60 -2.82 -8.80
CA ARG A 93 19.19 -1.59 -9.48
C ARG A 93 20.26 -1.03 -10.41
N ASP A 94 21.54 -1.23 -10.12
CA ASP A 94 22.64 -0.75 -10.95
C ASP A 94 22.89 -1.65 -12.17
N LEU A 95 22.76 -2.97 -12.01
CA LEU A 95 23.23 -3.95 -12.99
C LEU A 95 22.14 -4.67 -13.79
N THR A 96 20.86 -4.59 -13.39
CA THR A 96 19.77 -5.17 -14.19
C THR A 96 19.77 -4.56 -15.60
N PRO A 97 19.84 -5.39 -16.68
CA PRO A 97 19.80 -4.90 -18.05
C PRO A 97 18.53 -4.11 -18.34
N ALA A 98 18.64 -3.07 -19.16
CA ALA A 98 17.48 -2.32 -19.62
C ALA A 98 16.53 -3.22 -20.41
N PHE A 99 15.22 -2.99 -20.24
CA PHE A 99 14.21 -3.65 -21.05
C PHE A 99 14.41 -3.35 -22.54
N ASP A 100 14.39 -4.42 -23.32
CA ASP A 100 14.33 -4.43 -24.77
C ASP A 100 13.15 -5.34 -25.21
N PRO A 101 12.15 -4.82 -25.94
CA PRO A 101 11.01 -5.60 -26.38
C PRO A 101 11.37 -6.78 -27.30
N GLN A 102 12.55 -6.77 -27.92
CA GLN A 102 13.02 -7.83 -28.82
C GLN A 102 13.74 -8.97 -28.09
N THR A 103 14.37 -8.70 -26.95
CA THR A 103 15.30 -9.65 -26.32
C THR A 103 14.97 -9.98 -24.85
N THR A 104 14.18 -9.16 -24.16
CA THR A 104 13.85 -9.40 -22.74
C THR A 104 12.93 -10.62 -22.60
N PRO A 105 13.30 -11.67 -21.85
CA PRO A 105 12.47 -12.87 -21.72
C PRO A 105 11.15 -12.58 -20.98
N LEU A 106 10.15 -13.41 -21.25
CA LEU A 106 8.91 -13.41 -20.47
C LEU A 106 9.14 -14.15 -19.15
N ARG A 107 8.58 -13.64 -18.05
CA ARG A 107 8.61 -14.31 -16.74
C ARG A 107 7.24 -14.85 -16.40
N ARG A 108 7.13 -16.16 -16.16
CA ARG A 108 5.89 -16.86 -15.73
C ARG A 108 4.68 -16.74 -16.68
N MET A 109 4.85 -16.28 -17.93
CA MET A 109 3.75 -16.18 -18.91
C MET A 109 3.39 -17.51 -19.61
N GLY A 110 4.26 -18.52 -19.50
CA GLY A 110 4.03 -19.87 -20.03
C GLY A 110 4.51 -20.07 -21.47
N ALA A 111 4.65 -21.35 -21.85
CA ALA A 111 5.27 -21.76 -23.11
C ALA A 111 4.49 -21.33 -24.37
N ILE A 112 3.17 -21.12 -24.26
CA ILE A 112 2.34 -20.67 -25.38
C ILE A 112 2.62 -19.19 -25.69
N ALA A 113 2.71 -18.33 -24.67
CA ALA A 113 3.06 -16.92 -24.84
C ALA A 113 4.50 -16.75 -25.36
N ASP A 114 5.44 -17.52 -24.81
CA ASP A 114 6.83 -17.53 -25.28
C ASP A 114 6.94 -17.99 -26.75
N CYS A 115 6.22 -19.04 -27.12
CA CYS A 115 6.13 -19.49 -28.52
C CYS A 115 5.53 -18.40 -29.41
N PHE A 116 4.42 -17.78 -28.99
CA PHE A 116 3.75 -16.72 -29.74
C PHE A 116 4.65 -15.50 -29.94
N TRP A 117 5.41 -15.05 -28.93
CA TRP A 117 6.31 -13.89 -29.04
C TRP A 117 7.28 -13.99 -30.22
N HIS A 118 7.73 -15.20 -30.55
CA HIS A 118 8.68 -15.46 -31.63
C HIS A 118 8.03 -15.67 -33.01
N TYR A 119 6.70 -15.53 -33.15
CA TYR A 119 6.03 -15.64 -34.44
C TYR A 119 6.28 -14.41 -35.34
N PRO A 120 6.41 -14.60 -36.66
CA PRO A 120 6.53 -13.49 -37.59
C PRO A 120 5.34 -12.52 -37.52
N GLY A 121 5.65 -11.23 -37.40
CA GLY A 121 4.67 -10.14 -37.35
C GLY A 121 4.01 -9.94 -35.98
N VAL A 122 4.51 -10.59 -34.93
CA VAL A 122 4.12 -10.26 -33.56
C VAL A 122 4.84 -8.98 -33.12
N LEU A 123 4.09 -8.05 -32.55
CA LEU A 123 4.59 -6.81 -31.97
C LEU A 123 4.54 -6.89 -30.45
N ARG A 124 5.46 -6.21 -29.76
CA ARG A 124 5.48 -6.10 -28.29
C ARG A 124 5.42 -4.64 -27.86
N SER A 125 4.65 -4.34 -26.81
CA SER A 125 4.60 -2.99 -26.22
C SER A 125 5.87 -2.68 -25.42
N ASN A 126 6.16 -1.40 -25.25
CA ASN A 126 7.43 -0.93 -24.68
C ASN A 126 7.36 -0.63 -23.17
N HIS A 127 6.81 -1.55 -22.39
CA HIS A 127 6.74 -1.41 -20.93
C HIS A 127 7.64 -2.43 -20.22
N PRO A 128 8.54 -2.00 -19.31
CA PRO A 128 9.59 -2.87 -18.78
C PRO A 128 9.11 -4.01 -17.88
N LEU A 129 7.91 -3.88 -17.32
CA LEU A 129 7.31 -4.82 -16.39
C LEU A 129 6.12 -5.55 -17.02
N ASP A 130 5.09 -4.80 -17.38
CA ASP A 130 3.78 -5.28 -17.87
C ASP A 130 3.55 -5.28 -19.39
N SER A 131 4.57 -5.51 -20.22
CA SER A 131 4.36 -5.50 -21.68
C SER A 131 3.37 -6.55 -22.19
N PHE A 132 2.83 -6.34 -23.39
CA PHE A 132 1.93 -7.22 -24.12
C PHE A 132 2.49 -7.54 -25.50
N ILE A 133 2.15 -8.72 -26.02
CA ILE A 133 2.44 -9.13 -27.41
C ILE A 133 1.14 -9.29 -28.19
N ALA A 134 1.12 -8.84 -29.45
CA ALA A 134 -0.06 -8.89 -30.29
C ALA A 134 0.26 -9.15 -31.77
N ARG A 135 -0.68 -9.79 -32.49
CA ARG A 135 -0.64 -10.00 -33.95
C ARG A 135 -2.06 -9.97 -34.53
N GLY A 136 -2.24 -9.20 -35.60
CA GLY A 136 -3.51 -8.98 -36.27
C GLY A 136 -3.74 -7.50 -36.58
N PRO A 137 -4.90 -7.13 -37.14
CA PRO A 137 -5.20 -5.76 -37.55
C PRO A 137 -5.07 -4.72 -36.42
N GLU A 138 -5.41 -5.08 -35.18
CA GLU A 138 -5.38 -4.15 -34.04
C GLU A 138 -4.03 -4.12 -33.30
N ALA A 139 -3.08 -4.99 -33.69
CA ALA A 139 -1.83 -5.19 -32.93
C ALA A 139 -1.01 -3.91 -32.77
N ALA A 140 -0.84 -3.16 -33.86
CA ALA A 140 -0.08 -1.91 -33.83
C ALA A 140 -0.71 -0.88 -32.89
N GLY A 141 -2.04 -0.72 -32.93
CA GLY A 141 -2.77 0.21 -32.05
C GLY A 141 -2.67 -0.20 -30.58
N LEU A 142 -2.81 -1.51 -30.29
CA LEU A 142 -2.70 -2.07 -28.94
C LEU A 142 -1.34 -1.76 -28.32
N VAL A 143 -0.24 -2.07 -29.02
CA VAL A 143 1.11 -1.98 -28.44
C VAL A 143 1.80 -0.62 -28.62
N ALA A 144 1.23 0.30 -29.41
CA ALA A 144 1.87 1.59 -29.74
C ALA A 144 2.21 2.46 -28.52
N THR A 145 1.35 2.43 -27.49
CA THR A 145 1.48 3.27 -26.30
C THR A 145 1.18 2.42 -25.08
N GLN A 146 2.10 2.47 -24.11
CA GLN A 146 1.92 1.99 -22.76
C GLN A 146 2.83 2.85 -21.87
N PRO A 147 2.27 3.77 -21.06
CA PRO A 147 3.08 4.62 -20.19
C PRO A 147 3.79 3.79 -19.12
N LEU A 148 4.90 4.31 -18.60
CA LEU A 148 5.64 3.68 -17.51
C LEU A 148 4.85 3.69 -16.20
N GLU A 149 4.19 4.82 -15.90
CA GLU A 149 3.26 4.93 -14.78
C GLU A 149 1.88 4.41 -15.20
N ALA A 150 1.21 3.68 -14.31
CA ALA A 150 -0.08 3.07 -14.59
C ALA A 150 -0.05 2.20 -15.86
N GLY A 151 0.95 1.32 -15.96
CA GLY A 151 1.21 0.48 -17.12
C GLY A 151 0.07 -0.46 -17.50
N LEU A 152 -0.92 -0.65 -16.63
CA LEU A 152 -2.15 -1.42 -16.85
C LEU A 152 -3.43 -0.58 -16.70
N GLY A 153 -3.31 0.74 -16.67
CA GLY A 153 -4.39 1.72 -16.53
C GLY A 153 -4.97 2.22 -17.87
N GLU A 154 -5.58 3.41 -17.85
CA GLU A 154 -6.41 3.94 -18.95
C GLU A 154 -5.69 4.19 -20.28
N GLN A 155 -4.36 4.33 -20.29
CA GLN A 155 -3.57 4.53 -21.52
C GLN A 155 -2.86 3.26 -21.99
N SER A 156 -3.11 2.13 -21.33
CA SER A 156 -2.43 0.87 -21.57
C SER A 156 -3.17 -0.06 -22.55
N PRO A 157 -2.57 -1.18 -22.95
CA PRO A 157 -3.26 -2.21 -23.73
C PRO A 157 -4.53 -2.77 -23.07
N THR A 158 -4.66 -2.79 -21.74
CA THR A 158 -5.87 -3.29 -21.07
C THR A 158 -7.08 -2.40 -21.36
N ALA A 159 -6.91 -1.07 -21.34
CA ALA A 159 -7.96 -0.10 -21.68
C ALA A 159 -8.34 -0.17 -23.16
N LYS A 160 -7.36 -0.30 -24.05
CA LYS A 160 -7.63 -0.49 -25.49
C LYS A 160 -8.41 -1.77 -25.77
N LEU A 161 -8.09 -2.87 -25.08
CA LEU A 161 -8.84 -4.12 -25.16
C LEU A 161 -10.28 -3.95 -24.66
N TYR A 162 -10.49 -3.16 -23.61
CA TYR A 162 -11.82 -2.79 -23.12
C TYR A 162 -12.60 -2.01 -24.19
N ASP A 163 -11.98 -1.00 -24.81
CA ASP A 163 -12.62 -0.17 -25.84
C ASP A 163 -13.00 -0.97 -27.08
N LEU A 164 -12.15 -1.90 -27.51
CA LEU A 164 -12.37 -2.81 -28.64
C LEU A 164 -13.43 -3.90 -28.38
N ASP A 165 -14.02 -3.95 -27.18
CA ASP A 165 -14.96 -5.02 -26.78
C ASP A 165 -14.34 -6.43 -26.98
N ALA A 166 -13.06 -6.54 -26.66
CA ALA A 166 -12.28 -7.75 -26.86
C ALA A 166 -12.75 -8.89 -25.94
N HIS A 167 -12.31 -10.11 -26.26
CA HIS A 167 -12.60 -11.31 -25.47
C HIS A 167 -11.37 -11.78 -24.71
N VAL A 168 -11.58 -12.38 -23.54
CA VAL A 168 -10.57 -13.08 -22.76
C VAL A 168 -10.79 -14.58 -22.90
N LEU A 169 -9.73 -15.33 -23.20
CA LEU A 169 -9.67 -16.78 -23.05
C LEU A 169 -8.75 -17.14 -21.88
N LEU A 170 -9.32 -17.73 -20.84
CA LEU A 170 -8.57 -18.42 -19.79
C LEU A 170 -8.49 -19.90 -20.16
N LEU A 171 -7.31 -20.36 -20.57
CA LEU A 171 -7.05 -21.73 -21.03
C LEU A 171 -6.27 -22.53 -19.98
N GLY A 172 -6.97 -23.25 -19.10
CA GLY A 172 -6.34 -24.01 -18.02
C GLY A 172 -5.77 -23.15 -16.89
N VAL A 173 -6.25 -21.92 -16.77
CA VAL A 173 -5.91 -20.96 -15.71
C VAL A 173 -7.19 -20.36 -15.13
N ASP A 174 -7.10 -19.73 -13.97
CA ASP A 174 -8.23 -19.07 -13.32
C ASP A 174 -8.12 -17.54 -13.39
N TYR A 175 -9.06 -16.83 -12.75
CA TYR A 175 -9.16 -15.38 -12.83
C TYR A 175 -7.97 -14.61 -12.25
N ASP A 176 -7.19 -15.22 -11.36
CA ASP A 176 -5.92 -14.67 -10.84
C ASP A 176 -4.86 -14.49 -11.94
N ASN A 177 -5.04 -15.11 -13.11
CA ASN A 177 -4.18 -14.89 -14.28
C ASN A 177 -4.76 -13.88 -15.29
N CYS A 178 -5.94 -13.31 -15.05
CA CYS A 178 -6.65 -12.43 -15.98
C CYS A 178 -6.13 -10.99 -15.93
N THR A 179 -5.05 -10.70 -16.65
CA THR A 179 -4.34 -9.40 -16.57
C THR A 179 -5.25 -8.18 -16.84
N VAL A 180 -6.28 -8.31 -17.69
CA VAL A 180 -7.18 -7.18 -17.97
C VAL A 180 -7.96 -6.71 -16.74
N MET A 181 -8.15 -7.57 -15.74
CA MET A 181 -8.84 -7.20 -14.49
C MET A 181 -8.05 -6.17 -13.68
N HIS A 182 -6.73 -6.01 -13.89
CA HIS A 182 -5.96 -4.93 -13.26
C HIS A 182 -6.48 -3.53 -13.64
N LEU A 183 -7.07 -3.35 -14.82
CA LEU A 183 -7.71 -2.07 -15.20
C LEU A 183 -8.79 -1.66 -14.20
N ALA A 184 -9.48 -2.63 -13.58
CA ALA A 184 -10.48 -2.39 -12.56
C ALA A 184 -9.89 -1.77 -11.29
N GLU A 185 -8.65 -2.10 -10.93
CA GLU A 185 -7.96 -1.54 -9.75
C GLU A 185 -7.63 -0.06 -9.95
N TYR A 186 -7.25 0.34 -11.16
CA TYR A 186 -7.08 1.75 -11.52
C TYR A 186 -8.41 2.50 -11.52
N ARG A 187 -9.51 1.86 -11.97
CA ARG A 187 -10.86 2.45 -12.01
C ARG A 187 -11.58 2.46 -10.66
N SER A 188 -11.19 1.62 -9.72
CA SER A 188 -11.80 1.54 -8.39
C SER A 188 -11.19 2.55 -7.42
N ARG A 189 -9.93 2.97 -7.65
CA ARG A 189 -9.12 3.75 -6.68
C ARG A 189 -8.92 3.01 -5.36
N SER A 190 -8.94 1.68 -5.38
CA SER A 190 -8.93 0.85 -4.18
C SER A 190 -7.55 0.38 -3.73
N ARG A 191 -6.50 0.82 -4.42
CA ARG A 191 -5.11 0.44 -4.14
C ARG A 191 -4.31 1.62 -3.64
N ILE A 192 -3.38 1.34 -2.73
CA ILE A 192 -2.35 2.29 -2.32
C ILE A 192 -1.33 2.46 -3.46
N SER A 193 -0.65 3.60 -3.48
CA SER A 193 0.47 3.83 -4.37
C SER A 193 1.75 3.28 -3.78
N VAL A 194 2.60 2.75 -4.66
CA VAL A 194 3.91 2.21 -4.31
C VAL A 194 4.93 2.73 -5.30
N ARG A 195 6.13 3.00 -4.77
CA ARG A 195 7.27 3.34 -5.60
C ARG A 195 7.78 2.08 -6.29
N GLN A 196 7.81 2.10 -7.61
CA GLN A 196 8.33 1.05 -8.45
C GLN A 196 9.63 1.53 -9.12
N GLY A 197 10.41 0.60 -9.67
CA GLY A 197 11.58 0.91 -10.46
C GLY A 197 11.82 -0.13 -11.54
N SER A 198 12.36 0.31 -12.67
CA SER A 198 12.70 -0.57 -13.79
C SER A 198 13.93 -0.05 -14.53
N ALA A 199 14.75 -0.96 -15.03
CA ALA A 199 15.82 -0.63 -15.97
C ALA A 199 15.24 -0.43 -17.38
N ILE A 200 15.46 0.74 -17.96
CA ILE A 200 14.99 1.10 -19.32
C ILE A 200 16.09 1.79 -20.12
N PHE A 201 15.86 1.94 -21.42
CA PHE A 201 16.65 2.84 -22.27
C PHE A 201 16.00 4.22 -22.33
N GLU A 202 16.73 5.25 -21.92
CA GLU A 202 16.41 6.66 -22.15
C GLU A 202 17.51 7.26 -23.01
N HIS A 203 17.14 7.82 -24.17
CA HIS A 203 18.09 8.39 -25.14
C HIS A 203 19.27 7.46 -25.49
N GLY A 204 19.01 6.15 -25.56
CA GLY A 204 20.02 5.12 -25.87
C GLY A 204 20.92 4.73 -24.69
N GLN A 205 20.70 5.28 -23.49
CA GLN A 205 21.44 4.94 -22.28
C GLN A 205 20.57 4.15 -21.31
N ARG A 206 21.19 3.19 -20.62
CA ARG A 206 20.51 2.42 -19.57
C ARG A 206 20.31 3.30 -18.33
N VAL A 207 19.08 3.38 -17.85
CA VAL A 207 18.69 4.12 -16.65
C VAL A 207 17.82 3.24 -15.76
N TRP A 208 18.04 3.27 -14.45
CA TRP A 208 17.05 2.78 -13.49
C TRP A 208 16.05 3.90 -13.24
N ARG A 209 14.84 3.76 -13.79
CA ARG A 209 13.80 4.76 -13.68
C ARG A 209 12.89 4.40 -12.51
N GLU A 210 12.84 5.25 -11.50
CA GLU A 210 11.83 5.18 -10.44
C GLU A 210 10.55 5.87 -10.90
N TYR A 211 9.40 5.32 -10.52
CA TYR A 211 8.08 5.84 -10.86
C TYR A 211 7.04 5.37 -9.84
N GLN A 212 5.85 5.98 -9.82
CA GLN A 212 4.75 5.57 -8.96
C GLN A 212 3.80 4.65 -9.71
N ASP A 213 3.32 3.61 -9.04
CA ASP A 213 2.22 2.77 -9.55
C ASP A 213 1.32 2.31 -8.40
N LEU A 214 0.32 1.49 -8.68
CA LEU A 214 -0.55 0.88 -7.67
C LEU A 214 0.05 -0.43 -7.14
N ALA A 215 -0.21 -0.72 -5.86
CA ALA A 215 -0.03 -2.05 -5.30
C ALA A 215 -1.10 -3.00 -5.86
N LEU A 216 -0.87 -3.51 -7.08
CA LEU A 216 -1.79 -4.43 -7.76
C LEU A 216 -1.84 -5.80 -7.04
N ASP A 217 -3.01 -6.42 -7.02
CA ASP A 217 -3.22 -7.73 -6.41
C ASP A 217 -4.23 -8.56 -7.20
N SER A 218 -3.70 -9.56 -7.92
CA SER A 218 -4.49 -10.46 -8.74
C SER A 218 -5.16 -11.58 -7.96
N ASP A 219 -4.77 -11.85 -6.71
CA ASP A 219 -5.40 -12.92 -5.91
C ASP A 219 -6.87 -12.58 -5.62
N GLU A 220 -7.19 -11.28 -5.59
CA GLU A 220 -8.56 -10.80 -5.40
C GLU A 220 -9.47 -11.02 -6.62
N PHE A 221 -8.93 -11.37 -7.79
CA PHE A 221 -9.72 -11.54 -9.02
C PHE A 221 -10.58 -12.80 -8.99
N ILE A 222 -10.24 -13.78 -8.15
CA ILE A 222 -11.02 -15.01 -8.02
C ILE A 222 -12.47 -14.71 -7.64
N HIS A 223 -12.72 -13.84 -6.67
CA HIS A 223 -14.07 -13.57 -6.18
C HIS A 223 -14.99 -12.89 -7.21
N PRO A 224 -14.64 -11.72 -7.81
CA PRO A 224 -15.44 -11.14 -8.88
C PRO A 224 -15.48 -12.03 -10.12
N GLY A 225 -14.45 -12.82 -10.38
CA GLY A 225 -14.48 -13.86 -11.43
C GLY A 225 -15.56 -14.92 -11.19
N ARG A 226 -15.81 -15.32 -9.94
CA ARG A 226 -16.92 -16.22 -9.60
C ARG A 226 -18.29 -15.56 -9.76
N LEU A 227 -18.44 -14.28 -9.39
CA LEU A 227 -19.66 -13.52 -9.68
C LEU A 227 -19.93 -13.43 -11.19
N LEU A 228 -18.88 -13.25 -11.99
CA LEU A 228 -18.98 -13.24 -13.44
C LEU A 228 -19.40 -14.63 -13.98
N ASP A 229 -18.82 -15.70 -13.45
CA ASP A 229 -19.17 -17.09 -13.75
C ASP A 229 -20.66 -17.40 -13.51
N ASP A 230 -21.27 -16.79 -12.49
CA ASP A 230 -22.68 -16.98 -12.12
C ASP A 230 -23.64 -16.05 -12.88
N SER A 231 -23.12 -15.02 -13.55
CA SER A 231 -23.92 -14.05 -14.30
C SER A 231 -24.45 -14.56 -15.66
N GLY A 232 -24.01 -15.74 -16.10
CA GLY A 232 -24.38 -16.31 -17.40
C GLY A 232 -23.64 -15.70 -18.61
N ARG A 233 -22.71 -14.76 -18.38
CA ARG A 233 -21.91 -14.09 -19.43
C ARG A 233 -20.61 -14.83 -19.81
N VAL A 234 -20.34 -15.96 -19.16
CA VAL A 234 -19.11 -16.76 -19.36
C VAL A 234 -19.45 -18.05 -20.10
N SER A 235 -18.82 -18.26 -21.26
CA SER A 235 -18.81 -19.56 -21.90
C SER A 235 -17.74 -20.44 -21.24
N LYS A 236 -18.14 -21.62 -20.76
CA LYS A 236 -17.26 -22.58 -20.09
C LYS A 236 -17.18 -23.86 -20.90
N GLY A 237 -16.00 -24.46 -20.96
CA GLY A 237 -15.79 -25.71 -21.69
C GLY A 237 -14.43 -26.32 -21.38
N LYS A 238 -14.06 -27.36 -22.13
CA LYS A 238 -12.75 -27.99 -22.02
C LYS A 238 -12.00 -27.98 -23.33
N ILE A 239 -10.68 -27.86 -23.23
CA ILE A 239 -9.73 -28.11 -24.33
C ILE A 239 -8.75 -29.16 -23.83
N GLY A 240 -8.87 -30.38 -24.35
CA GLY A 240 -8.24 -31.54 -23.73
C GLY A 240 -8.73 -31.72 -22.29
N LEU A 241 -7.81 -31.68 -21.33
CA LEU A 241 -8.10 -31.75 -19.90
C LEU A 241 -8.32 -30.37 -19.24
N ALA A 242 -7.97 -29.27 -19.93
CA ALA A 242 -7.98 -27.94 -19.35
C ALA A 242 -9.40 -27.37 -19.28
N ASP A 243 -9.80 -26.92 -18.09
CA ASP A 243 -10.99 -26.09 -17.93
C ASP A 243 -10.75 -24.71 -18.55
N CYS A 244 -11.70 -24.26 -19.36
CA CYS A 244 -11.58 -23.04 -20.15
C CYS A 244 -12.76 -22.11 -19.91
N ARG A 245 -12.49 -20.81 -19.95
CA ARG A 245 -13.49 -19.74 -19.89
C ARG A 245 -13.27 -18.76 -21.03
N LEU A 246 -14.35 -18.36 -21.69
CA LEU A 246 -14.38 -17.31 -22.69
C LEU A 246 -15.45 -16.27 -22.31
N PHE A 247 -15.05 -15.01 -22.21
CA PHE A 247 -15.90 -13.90 -21.79
C PHE A 247 -15.38 -12.57 -22.34
N LYS A 248 -16.14 -11.48 -22.21
CA LYS A 248 -15.70 -10.15 -22.65
C LYS A 248 -14.80 -9.47 -21.63
N VAL A 249 -13.82 -8.72 -22.13
CA VAL A 249 -12.95 -7.87 -21.30
C VAL A 249 -13.79 -6.88 -20.49
N ARG A 250 -14.83 -6.28 -21.09
CA ARG A 250 -15.70 -5.31 -20.41
C ARG A 250 -16.38 -5.91 -19.19
N ASP A 251 -16.98 -7.08 -19.34
CA ASP A 251 -17.66 -7.77 -18.25
C ASP A 251 -16.72 -8.07 -17.08
N ALA A 252 -15.50 -8.54 -17.37
CA ALA A 252 -14.49 -8.81 -16.35
C ALA A 252 -14.02 -7.56 -15.61
N VAL A 253 -13.74 -6.47 -16.33
CA VAL A 253 -13.29 -5.21 -15.73
C VAL A 253 -14.41 -4.58 -14.90
N ASP A 254 -15.63 -4.52 -15.43
CA ASP A 254 -16.74 -3.85 -14.76
C ASP A 254 -17.19 -4.62 -13.50
N GLU A 255 -17.28 -5.95 -13.56
CA GLU A 255 -17.60 -6.79 -12.41
C GLU A 255 -16.55 -6.65 -11.31
N THR A 256 -15.26 -6.69 -11.68
CA THR A 256 -14.15 -6.51 -10.73
C THR A 256 -14.16 -5.12 -10.11
N ALA A 257 -14.39 -4.07 -10.91
CA ALA A 257 -14.42 -2.70 -10.41
C ALA A 257 -15.59 -2.48 -9.45
N ASN A 258 -16.76 -3.05 -9.76
CA ASN A 258 -17.92 -3.01 -8.87
C ASN A 258 -17.65 -3.74 -7.56
N TRP A 259 -17.04 -4.92 -7.62
CA TRP A 259 -16.70 -5.69 -6.43
C TRP A 259 -15.69 -4.95 -5.54
N LEU A 260 -14.63 -4.38 -6.12
CA LEU A 260 -13.65 -3.58 -5.40
C LEU A 260 -14.33 -2.37 -4.73
N ARG A 261 -15.24 -1.68 -5.43
CA ARG A 261 -16.02 -0.52 -4.92
C ARG A 261 -16.83 -0.77 -3.65
N VAL A 262 -17.21 -2.03 -3.42
CA VAL A 262 -18.05 -2.43 -2.28
C VAL A 262 -17.24 -3.06 -1.16
N ASN A 263 -16.10 -3.66 -1.50
CA ASN A 263 -15.35 -4.54 -0.61
C ASN A 263 -13.97 -4.01 -0.23
N ARG A 264 -13.50 -2.89 -0.77
CA ARG A 264 -12.18 -2.33 -0.44
C ARG A 264 -12.26 -0.87 -0.04
N HIS A 265 -11.22 -0.36 0.62
CA HIS A 265 -11.10 1.07 0.86
C HIS A 265 -10.77 1.79 -0.44
N HIS A 266 -11.28 3.01 -0.62
CA HIS A 266 -11.07 3.83 -1.82
C HIS A 266 -10.43 5.16 -1.47
N ARG A 267 -9.46 5.61 -2.28
CA ARG A 267 -8.91 6.95 -2.13
C ARG A 267 -10.02 7.98 -2.12
N ILE A 268 -10.02 8.81 -1.07
CA ILE A 268 -11.04 9.82 -0.85
C ILE A 268 -10.83 11.00 -1.80
N LEU A 269 -11.94 11.65 -2.17
CA LEU A 269 -11.90 12.90 -2.93
C LEU A 269 -11.85 14.12 -1.99
N PRO A 270 -11.33 15.28 -2.46
CA PRO A 270 -11.31 16.52 -1.67
C PRO A 270 -12.68 16.91 -1.09
N GLU A 271 -13.76 16.69 -1.83
CA GLU A 271 -15.13 16.96 -1.40
C GLU A 271 -15.67 16.01 -0.32
N GLU A 272 -15.06 14.83 -0.15
CA GLU A 272 -15.45 13.85 0.88
C GLU A 272 -14.79 14.13 2.23
N LYS A 273 -13.66 14.86 2.22
CA LYS A 273 -12.85 15.17 3.40
C LYS A 273 -13.63 15.84 4.54
N PRO A 274 -14.50 16.86 4.33
CA PRO A 274 -15.22 17.50 5.44
C PRO A 274 -16.14 16.54 6.21
N ALA A 275 -16.86 15.66 5.51
CA ALA A 275 -17.78 14.70 6.14
C ALA A 275 -17.04 13.61 6.93
N ILE A 276 -15.88 13.17 6.41
CA ILE A 276 -14.99 12.24 7.12
C ILE A 276 -14.46 12.89 8.39
N LEU A 277 -13.95 14.13 8.31
CA LEU A 277 -13.45 14.86 9.48
C LEU A 277 -14.55 15.06 10.54
N GLU A 278 -15.77 15.41 10.14
CA GLU A 278 -16.91 15.52 11.06
C GLU A 278 -17.16 14.19 11.82
N THR A 279 -17.07 13.06 11.11
CA THR A 279 -17.24 11.73 11.70
C THR A 279 -16.13 11.41 12.70
N LEU A 280 -14.87 11.63 12.32
CA LEU A 280 -13.71 11.36 13.18
C LEU A 280 -13.70 12.24 14.43
N LYS A 281 -14.12 13.51 14.31
CA LYS A 281 -14.18 14.49 15.41
C LYS A 281 -15.20 14.15 16.51
N ARG A 282 -16.07 13.15 16.31
CA ARG A 282 -16.96 12.63 17.37
C ARG A 282 -16.20 11.87 18.46
N LYS A 283 -15.05 11.27 18.11
CA LYS A 283 -14.11 10.61 19.02
C LYS A 283 -12.70 11.15 18.74
N PRO A 284 -12.40 12.41 19.08
CA PRO A 284 -11.22 13.12 18.57
C PRO A 284 -9.90 12.56 19.10
N VAL A 285 -9.87 12.04 20.33
CA VAL A 285 -8.67 11.42 20.90
C VAL A 285 -8.34 10.09 20.21
N GLU A 286 -9.35 9.25 19.96
CA GLU A 286 -9.15 7.97 19.24
C GLU A 286 -8.70 8.19 17.79
N ASN A 287 -9.16 9.27 17.16
CA ASN A 287 -8.87 9.56 15.76
C ASN A 287 -7.83 10.67 15.58
N LEU A 288 -7.06 11.00 16.62
CA LEU A 288 -6.19 12.18 16.65
C LEU A 288 -5.24 12.23 15.45
N PHE A 289 -4.54 11.12 15.19
CA PHE A 289 -3.62 11.02 14.04
C PHE A 289 -4.36 11.13 12.72
N ALA A 290 -5.50 10.46 12.58
CA ALA A 290 -6.27 10.51 11.34
C ALA A 290 -6.82 11.91 11.03
N ILE A 291 -7.26 12.65 12.06
CA ILE A 291 -7.70 14.05 11.94
C ILE A 291 -6.52 14.94 11.58
N GLY A 292 -5.40 14.80 12.29
CA GLY A 292 -4.18 15.59 12.03
C GLY A 292 -3.64 15.40 10.63
N ASP A 293 -3.50 14.16 10.18
CA ASP A 293 -2.97 13.87 8.85
C ASP A 293 -3.91 14.37 7.75
N LEU A 294 -5.21 14.15 7.90
CA LEU A 294 -6.18 14.71 6.97
C LEU A 294 -6.13 16.24 6.94
N GLU A 295 -6.10 16.93 8.08
CA GLU A 295 -6.10 18.41 8.07
C GLU A 295 -4.81 19.01 7.50
N ASN A 296 -3.66 18.38 7.76
CA ASN A 296 -2.35 18.96 7.45
C ASN A 296 -1.80 18.55 6.07
N PHE A 297 -2.20 17.41 5.50
CA PHE A 297 -1.60 16.90 4.27
C PHE A 297 -2.53 16.99 3.04
N PRO A 298 -2.00 17.40 1.88
CA PRO A 298 -2.69 17.31 0.60
C PRO A 298 -2.93 15.86 0.17
N LEU A 299 -4.11 15.57 -0.40
CA LEU A 299 -4.50 14.21 -0.84
C LEU A 299 -3.76 13.72 -2.09
N ASP A 300 -3.02 14.59 -2.78
CA ASP A 300 -2.19 14.32 -3.95
C ASP A 300 -0.70 14.11 -3.60
N SER A 301 -0.38 13.98 -2.31
CA SER A 301 0.97 13.70 -1.84
C SER A 301 1.42 12.26 -2.19
N ASP A 302 2.70 12.07 -2.50
CA ASP A 302 3.28 10.73 -2.74
C ASP A 302 3.54 9.96 -1.43
N PHE A 303 3.75 10.67 -0.33
CA PHE A 303 3.98 10.11 1.00
C PHE A 303 2.70 9.86 1.80
N PHE A 304 1.57 10.45 1.43
CA PHE A 304 0.32 10.39 2.20
C PHE A 304 -0.86 9.98 1.33
N GLU A 305 -1.61 8.98 1.79
CA GLU A 305 -2.86 8.55 1.16
C GLU A 305 -3.93 8.29 2.23
N ALA A 306 -5.17 8.65 1.93
CA ALA A 306 -6.33 8.34 2.76
C ALA A 306 -7.36 7.56 1.94
N LEU A 307 -7.72 6.36 2.41
CA LEU A 307 -8.65 5.47 1.75
C LEU A 307 -9.82 5.15 2.69
N ALA A 308 -11.05 5.43 2.26
CA ALA A 308 -12.26 5.22 3.05
C ALA A 308 -13.07 4.02 2.54
N LEU A 309 -13.69 3.31 3.48
CA LEU A 309 -14.71 2.31 3.21
C LEU A 309 -16.02 2.78 3.86
N TYR A 310 -17.11 2.71 3.10
CA TYR A 310 -18.44 3.04 3.58
C TYR A 310 -19.28 1.78 3.77
N GLN A 311 -20.20 1.82 4.72
CA GLN A 311 -21.18 0.76 4.90
C GLN A 311 -22.12 0.69 3.69
N PRO A 312 -22.62 -0.51 3.33
CA PRO A 312 -23.62 -0.64 2.28
C PRO A 312 -24.92 0.07 2.70
N GLY A 313 -25.44 0.96 1.86
CA GLY A 313 -26.70 1.63 2.11
C GLY A 313 -26.82 2.97 1.36
N PRO A 314 -28.00 3.61 1.42
CA PRO A 314 -28.21 4.93 0.83
C PRO A 314 -27.47 6.04 1.59
N GLU A 315 -27.15 5.82 2.87
CA GLU A 315 -26.40 6.76 3.70
C GLU A 315 -24.89 6.46 3.61
N LYS A 316 -24.08 7.51 3.41
CA LYS A 316 -22.60 7.40 3.43
C LYS A 316 -22.09 7.31 4.87
N ILE A 317 -22.28 6.16 5.51
CA ILE A 317 -21.75 5.88 6.85
C ILE A 317 -20.33 5.34 6.71
N LEU A 318 -19.35 6.04 7.28
CA LEU A 318 -17.94 5.62 7.26
C LEU A 318 -17.76 4.38 8.15
N ASP A 319 -17.39 3.26 7.54
CA ASP A 319 -17.06 2.01 8.24
C ASP A 319 -15.65 2.12 8.84
N SER A 320 -14.69 2.44 7.98
CA SER A 320 -13.28 2.54 8.35
C SER A 320 -12.52 3.44 7.38
N LEU A 321 -11.47 4.07 7.89
CA LEU A 321 -10.53 4.88 7.14
C LEU A 321 -9.13 4.31 7.37
N VAL A 322 -8.39 4.11 6.28
CA VAL A 322 -6.99 3.72 6.29
C VAL A 322 -6.17 4.91 5.81
N ILE A 323 -5.20 5.32 6.61
CA ILE A 323 -4.24 6.36 6.25
C ILE A 323 -2.87 5.70 6.09
N ARG A 324 -2.26 5.88 4.92
CA ARG A 324 -0.86 5.55 4.70
C ARG A 324 -0.04 6.83 4.83
N TYR A 325 0.93 6.83 5.73
CA TYR A 325 1.96 7.87 5.85
C TYR A 325 3.35 7.22 5.73
N HIS A 326 3.99 7.40 4.58
CA HIS A 326 5.16 6.63 4.14
C HIS A 326 4.92 5.11 4.25
N GLN A 327 5.60 4.44 5.18
CA GLN A 327 5.52 3.01 5.45
C GLN A 327 4.60 2.66 6.63
N ASN A 328 3.97 3.68 7.24
CA ASN A 328 3.06 3.54 8.36
C ASN A 328 1.61 3.48 7.85
N LEU A 329 0.83 2.58 8.44
CA LEU A 329 -0.59 2.44 8.19
C LEU A 329 -1.36 2.75 9.48
N ILE A 330 -2.22 3.76 9.46
CA ILE A 330 -3.11 4.12 10.58
C ILE A 330 -4.50 3.64 10.24
N LEU A 331 -5.09 2.83 11.13
CA LEU A 331 -6.45 2.30 11.00
C LEU A 331 -7.38 3.10 11.91
N ALA A 332 -8.29 3.86 11.30
CA ALA A 332 -9.32 4.62 12.00
C ALA A 332 -10.70 3.99 11.77
N CYS A 333 -11.27 3.42 12.84
CA CYS A 333 -12.59 2.78 12.84
C CYS A 333 -13.54 3.59 13.75
N PRO A 334 -14.22 4.62 13.23
CA PRO A 334 -15.04 5.52 14.06
C PRO A 334 -16.30 4.84 14.60
N ALA A 335 -16.80 3.82 13.92
CA ALA A 335 -17.89 2.98 14.38
C ALA A 335 -17.39 1.86 15.32
N ASP A 336 -18.28 1.34 16.17
CA ASP A 336 -17.96 0.22 17.06
C ASP A 336 -17.91 -1.12 16.29
N THR A 337 -18.52 -1.17 15.11
CA THR A 337 -18.43 -2.29 14.16
C THR A 337 -17.73 -1.85 12.89
N PHE A 338 -16.90 -2.73 12.33
CA PHE A 338 -16.15 -2.48 11.11
C PHE A 338 -15.92 -3.80 10.35
N LYS A 339 -15.60 -3.71 9.05
CA LYS A 339 -15.22 -4.88 8.25
C LYS A 339 -13.73 -5.17 8.41
N LEU A 340 -13.39 -6.40 8.81
CA LEU A 340 -12.00 -6.82 8.99
C LEU A 340 -11.27 -7.11 7.66
N ASP A 341 -11.93 -7.76 6.71
CA ASP A 341 -11.32 -8.17 5.43
C ASP A 341 -10.69 -7.00 4.64
N PRO A 342 -11.33 -5.83 4.52
CA PRO A 342 -10.74 -4.68 3.84
C PRO A 342 -9.51 -4.11 4.57
N LEU A 343 -9.51 -4.11 5.91
CA LEU A 343 -8.35 -3.68 6.72
C LEU A 343 -7.17 -4.64 6.59
N ARG A 344 -7.47 -5.94 6.43
CA ARG A 344 -6.46 -6.93 6.05
C ARG A 344 -5.88 -6.55 4.69
N SER A 345 -6.66 -6.54 3.62
CA SER A 345 -6.18 -6.23 2.27
C SER A 345 -5.28 -4.96 2.22
N ALA A 346 -5.67 -3.89 2.91
CA ALA A 346 -4.91 -2.63 2.96
C ALA A 346 -3.51 -2.73 3.63
N SER A 347 -3.25 -3.78 4.41
CA SER A 347 -2.01 -4.01 5.15
C SER A 347 -1.11 -5.12 4.58
N ASP A 348 -1.51 -5.79 3.49
CA ASP A 348 -0.77 -6.94 2.93
C ASP A 348 0.53 -6.54 2.20
N HIS A 349 0.67 -5.30 1.75
CA HIS A 349 1.81 -4.90 0.91
C HIS A 349 3.15 -4.88 1.68
N PRO A 350 4.26 -5.42 1.12
CA PRO A 350 5.57 -5.45 1.78
C PRO A 350 6.16 -4.09 2.15
N SER A 351 5.71 -3.01 1.50
CA SER A 351 6.16 -1.65 1.85
C SER A 351 5.64 -1.17 3.21
N ILE A 352 4.58 -1.78 3.74
CA ILE A 352 4.03 -1.42 5.05
C ILE A 352 4.88 -2.07 6.15
N GLN A 353 5.53 -1.23 6.95
CA GLN A 353 6.42 -1.65 8.04
C GLN A 353 5.79 -1.46 9.42
N PHE A 354 4.84 -0.54 9.55
CA PHE A 354 4.15 -0.25 10.80
C PHE A 354 2.65 -0.15 10.60
N ILE A 355 1.89 -0.69 11.56
CA ILE A 355 0.44 -0.55 11.63
C ILE A 355 0.08 0.00 13.00
N SER A 356 -0.82 0.96 13.07
CA SER A 356 -1.27 1.50 14.35
C SER A 356 -2.76 1.79 14.34
N GLY A 357 -3.38 1.70 15.51
CA GLY A 357 -4.82 1.90 15.66
C GLY A 357 -5.29 1.52 17.06
N ARG A 358 -6.61 1.55 17.23
CA ARG A 358 -7.29 1.10 18.44
C ARG A 358 -6.97 -0.38 18.72
N THR A 359 -6.75 -0.73 19.99
CA THR A 359 -6.27 -2.07 20.37
C THR A 359 -7.22 -3.19 19.95
N ASP A 360 -8.53 -3.00 20.12
CA ASP A 360 -9.56 -3.96 19.72
C ASP A 360 -9.60 -4.23 18.20
N VAL A 361 -9.20 -3.24 17.39
CA VAL A 361 -9.05 -3.39 15.93
C VAL A 361 -7.82 -4.23 15.61
N LEU A 362 -6.67 -3.90 16.20
CA LEU A 362 -5.41 -4.60 15.90
C LEU A 362 -5.37 -6.03 16.48
N GLU A 363 -6.07 -6.30 17.58
CA GLU A 363 -6.24 -7.66 18.11
C GLU A 363 -6.99 -8.57 17.14
N GLN A 364 -7.97 -8.05 16.40
CA GLN A 364 -8.66 -8.81 15.34
C GLN A 364 -7.77 -9.01 14.10
N LEU A 365 -6.84 -8.09 13.85
CA LEU A 365 -5.90 -8.17 12.73
C LEU A 365 -4.74 -9.15 13.01
N ARG A 366 -4.28 -9.25 14.27
CA ARG A 366 -3.11 -10.04 14.70
C ARG A 366 -3.07 -11.49 14.19
N PRO A 367 -4.15 -12.29 14.22
CA PRO A 367 -4.13 -13.67 13.72
C PRO A 367 -3.78 -13.79 12.23
N HIS A 368 -3.91 -12.69 11.48
CA HIS A 368 -3.69 -12.63 10.05
C HIS A 368 -2.38 -11.92 9.67
N ARG A 369 -1.61 -11.44 10.65
CA ARG A 369 -0.38 -10.65 10.46
C ARG A 369 0.76 -11.19 11.33
N LEU A 370 1.11 -12.46 11.10
CA LEU A 370 2.15 -13.15 11.89
C LEU A 370 3.55 -12.57 11.66
N GLU A 371 3.73 -11.84 10.57
CA GLU A 371 4.92 -11.10 10.21
C GLU A 371 5.08 -9.77 10.97
N PHE A 372 4.15 -9.42 11.85
CA PHE A 372 4.24 -8.25 12.73
C PHE A 372 4.32 -8.64 14.21
N ASP A 373 5.07 -7.84 14.98
CA ASP A 373 5.09 -7.83 16.44
C ASP A 373 4.19 -6.72 16.96
N PHE A 374 3.22 -7.08 17.82
CA PHE A 374 2.22 -6.17 18.35
C PHE A 374 2.56 -5.74 19.79
N GLN A 375 2.54 -4.43 20.02
CA GLN A 375 2.86 -3.82 21.30
C GLN A 375 1.69 -2.90 21.73
N PRO A 376 1.05 -3.18 22.88
CA PRO A 376 0.02 -2.31 23.43
C PRO A 376 0.65 -1.03 24.00
N MET A 377 -0.08 0.07 23.87
CA MET A 377 0.29 1.41 24.33
C MET A 377 -0.88 2.00 25.12
N HIS A 378 -0.57 2.67 26.24
CA HIS A 378 -1.59 3.33 27.04
C HIS A 378 -1.79 4.78 26.57
N LEU A 379 -3.01 5.12 26.15
CA LEU A 379 -3.37 6.46 25.72
C LEU A 379 -4.03 7.23 26.87
N LEU A 380 -3.42 8.36 27.23
CA LEU A 380 -4.03 9.33 28.14
C LEU A 380 -4.48 10.56 27.37
N ALA A 381 -5.53 11.22 27.87
CA ALA A 381 -5.93 12.53 27.37
C ALA A 381 -6.30 13.49 28.50
N ILE A 382 -6.26 14.78 28.19
CA ILE A 382 -6.62 15.86 29.08
C ILE A 382 -7.47 16.90 28.36
N GLU A 383 -8.44 17.43 29.07
CA GLU A 383 -9.30 18.53 28.65
C GLU A 383 -9.03 19.76 29.54
N PRO A 384 -9.32 21.00 29.06
CA PRO A 384 -9.04 22.24 29.79
C PRO A 384 -9.57 22.23 31.24
N ALA A 385 -10.76 21.68 31.46
CA ALA A 385 -11.40 21.64 32.78
C ALA A 385 -10.67 20.76 33.80
N ASN A 386 -9.86 19.80 33.33
CA ASN A 386 -9.17 18.83 34.17
C ASN A 386 -7.72 19.23 34.47
N PHE A 387 -7.19 20.24 33.77
CA PHE A 387 -5.81 20.66 33.91
C PHE A 387 -5.49 21.19 35.31
N LYS A 388 -4.48 20.57 35.92
CA LYS A 388 -3.91 20.99 37.21
C LYS A 388 -2.46 21.43 36.98
N PRO A 389 -2.16 22.74 37.13
CA PRO A 389 -0.79 23.23 37.02
C PRO A 389 0.16 22.47 37.93
N PHE A 390 1.39 22.26 37.46
CA PHE A 390 2.40 21.56 38.23
C PHE A 390 2.81 22.36 39.48
N GLU A 391 2.56 21.79 40.66
CA GLU A 391 3.05 22.29 41.93
C GLU A 391 4.24 21.44 42.42
N PRO A 392 5.48 21.96 42.37
CA PRO A 392 6.67 21.20 42.78
C PRO A 392 6.70 21.00 44.30
N THR A 393 7.19 19.84 44.74
CA THR A 393 7.53 19.64 46.17
C THR A 393 8.66 20.59 46.58
N PRO A 394 8.86 20.91 47.88
CA PRO A 394 9.94 21.80 48.30
C PRO A 394 11.33 21.40 47.79
N SER A 395 11.61 20.09 47.72
CA SER A 395 12.85 19.55 47.16
C SER A 395 12.96 19.80 45.65
N MET A 396 11.88 19.56 44.90
CA MET A 396 11.85 19.88 43.46
C MET A 396 12.00 21.37 43.22
N ALA A 397 11.31 22.22 44.00
CA ALA A 397 11.38 23.67 43.86
C ALA A 397 12.81 24.20 44.02
N ALA A 398 13.57 23.66 44.97
CA ALA A 398 14.99 24.01 45.16
C ALA A 398 15.85 23.64 43.93
N HIS A 399 15.62 22.47 43.32
CA HIS A 399 16.28 22.11 42.07
C HIS A 399 15.83 22.98 40.89
N LEU A 400 14.52 23.19 40.72
CA LEU A 400 13.97 23.97 39.60
C LEU A 400 14.44 25.42 39.62
N ALA A 401 14.70 25.99 40.79
CA ALA A 401 15.27 27.33 40.95
C ALA A 401 16.69 27.47 40.35
N SER A 402 17.43 26.37 40.16
CA SER A 402 18.75 26.41 39.50
C SER A 402 18.67 26.33 37.97
N TYR A 403 17.48 26.13 37.41
CA TYR A 403 17.25 26.06 35.97
C TYR A 403 16.61 27.36 35.45
N PRO A 404 17.00 27.85 34.26
CA PRO A 404 16.28 28.93 33.59
C PRO A 404 14.81 28.54 33.31
N GLU A 405 13.99 29.51 32.91
CA GLU A 405 12.64 29.20 32.43
C GLU A 405 12.68 28.33 31.17
N PRO A 406 11.69 27.44 30.96
CA PRO A 406 11.59 26.66 29.73
C PRO A 406 11.40 27.57 28.51
N GLU A 407 12.12 27.25 27.44
CA GLU A 407 12.07 27.98 26.18
C GLU A 407 11.55 27.09 25.06
N GLU A 408 11.06 27.72 23.99
CA GLU A 408 10.64 27.01 22.78
C GLU A 408 11.86 26.71 21.92
N ALA A 409 11.98 25.48 21.45
CA ALA A 409 13.10 25.05 20.62
C ALA A 409 13.00 25.67 19.22
N THR A 410 14.16 26.03 18.68
CA THR A 410 14.30 26.55 17.32
C THR A 410 14.91 25.49 16.40
N LEU A 411 14.93 25.75 15.09
CA LEU A 411 15.63 24.87 14.14
C LEU A 411 17.13 24.70 14.47
N ALA A 412 17.75 25.66 15.15
CA ALA A 412 19.15 25.57 15.59
C ALA A 412 19.36 24.52 16.71
N ASP A 413 18.28 24.13 17.41
CA ASP A 413 18.33 23.21 18.54
C ASP A 413 18.19 21.74 18.15
N ILE A 414 17.82 21.46 16.89
CA ILE A 414 17.58 20.11 16.37
C ILE A 414 18.77 19.17 16.60
N PRO A 415 20.04 19.55 16.34
CA PRO A 415 21.16 18.66 16.60
C PRO A 415 21.27 18.27 18.09
N ALA A 416 21.02 19.21 19.00
CA ALA A 416 21.09 18.97 20.44
C ALA A 416 19.89 18.14 20.95
N LEU A 417 18.69 18.34 20.37
CA LEU A 417 17.52 17.49 20.63
C LEU A 417 17.75 16.05 20.18
N ALA A 418 18.31 15.87 18.98
CA ALA A 418 18.64 14.55 18.45
C ALA A 418 19.65 13.81 19.36
N GLU A 419 20.66 14.52 19.89
CA GLU A 419 21.60 13.98 20.88
C GLU A 419 20.90 13.58 22.19
N LEU A 420 20.03 14.44 22.73
CA LEU A 420 19.28 14.13 23.94
C LEU A 420 18.45 12.86 23.74
N PHE A 421 17.72 12.74 22.63
CA PHE A 421 16.90 11.56 22.36
C PHE A 421 17.75 10.29 22.16
N ALA A 422 18.91 10.39 21.51
CA ALA A 422 19.83 9.25 21.36
C ALA A 422 20.37 8.74 22.70
N GLY A 423 20.51 9.62 23.70
CA GLY A 423 20.95 9.28 25.06
C GLY A 423 19.88 8.64 25.96
N ILE A 424 18.65 8.44 25.47
CA ILE A 424 17.53 7.87 26.24
C ILE A 424 17.18 6.50 25.66
N ALA A 425 17.26 5.45 26.49
CA ALA A 425 17.03 4.06 26.06
C ALA A 425 15.67 3.88 25.38
N GLU A 426 14.63 4.52 25.93
CA GLU A 426 13.26 4.49 25.43
C GLU A 426 13.10 5.12 24.02
N PHE A 427 14.04 5.99 23.61
CA PHE A 427 14.06 6.62 22.29
C PHE A 427 15.18 6.09 21.38
N SER A 428 15.91 5.06 21.81
CA SER A 428 17.07 4.50 21.09
C SER A 428 16.73 3.43 20.06
N HIS A 429 15.46 3.00 20.00
CA HIS A 429 15.02 1.85 19.19
C HIS A 429 14.71 2.15 17.72
N SER A 430 14.73 3.41 17.29
CA SER A 430 14.46 3.77 15.89
C SER A 430 15.37 4.88 15.41
N THR A 431 15.84 4.72 14.17
CA THR A 431 16.56 5.67 13.31
C THR A 431 18.04 6.00 13.60
N ASP A 432 18.81 6.02 12.51
CA ASP A 432 20.11 6.68 12.38
C ASP A 432 20.00 8.15 12.81
N ARG A 433 21.04 8.68 13.48
CA ARG A 433 21.06 10.06 14.01
C ARG A 433 20.77 11.09 12.91
N GLN A 434 21.27 10.87 11.69
CA GLN A 434 21.01 11.79 10.59
C GLN A 434 19.54 11.76 10.16
N GLU A 435 18.90 10.60 10.18
CA GLU A 435 17.47 10.47 9.86
C GLU A 435 16.61 11.19 10.90
N ARG A 436 16.92 11.06 12.19
CA ARG A 436 16.21 11.80 13.24
C ARG A 436 16.33 13.31 13.09
N ILE A 437 17.50 13.81 12.72
CA ILE A 437 17.69 15.23 12.42
C ILE A 437 16.81 15.64 11.22
N ARG A 438 16.74 14.82 10.17
CA ARG A 438 15.87 15.07 9.02
C ARG A 438 14.40 15.12 9.43
N GLU A 439 13.91 14.15 10.19
CA GLU A 439 12.53 14.07 10.68
C GLU A 439 12.16 15.30 11.52
N LEU A 440 12.98 15.65 12.51
CA LEU A 440 12.77 16.84 13.36
C LEU A 440 12.80 18.14 12.54
N THR A 441 13.71 18.24 11.56
CA THR A 441 13.79 19.41 10.68
C THR A 441 12.52 19.59 9.88
N THR A 442 12.05 18.52 9.23
CA THR A 442 10.82 18.56 8.43
C THR A 442 9.61 18.89 9.29
N ALA A 443 9.48 18.25 10.47
CA ALA A 443 8.34 18.45 11.35
C ALA A 443 8.31 19.86 11.96
N MET A 444 9.45 20.37 12.45
CA MET A 444 9.49 21.72 13.05
C MET A 444 9.35 22.82 11.99
N ALA A 445 9.86 22.59 10.77
CA ALA A 445 9.72 23.54 9.67
C ALA A 445 8.27 23.62 9.12
N SER A 446 7.46 22.57 9.27
CA SER A 446 6.06 22.58 8.83
C SER A 446 5.14 23.38 9.76
N GLY A 447 5.59 23.67 10.99
CA GLY A 447 4.76 24.33 12.01
C GLY A 447 3.68 23.42 12.62
N CYS A 448 3.69 22.12 12.31
CA CYS A 448 2.76 21.13 12.87
C CYS A 448 3.31 20.42 14.13
N CYS A 449 4.50 20.84 14.60
CA CYS A 449 5.07 20.37 15.86
C CYS A 449 5.82 21.51 16.57
N HIS A 450 5.77 21.50 17.90
CA HIS A 450 6.46 22.50 18.72
C HIS A 450 7.12 21.80 19.90
N TYR A 451 8.37 22.15 20.20
CA TYR A 451 9.12 21.58 21.33
C TYR A 451 9.41 22.65 22.37
N THR A 452 9.21 22.33 23.64
CA THR A 452 9.66 23.11 24.79
C THR A 452 10.84 22.38 25.44
N ILE A 453 11.92 23.11 25.66
CA ILE A 453 13.20 22.57 26.16
C ILE A 453 13.61 23.22 27.47
N GLN A 454 14.38 22.47 28.26
CA GLN A 454 15.07 22.96 29.44
C GLN A 454 16.57 22.91 29.22
N ARG A 455 17.28 24.00 29.52
CA ARG A 455 18.75 24.04 29.54
C ARG A 455 19.36 24.00 30.93
N GLU A 456 20.57 23.46 31.00
CA GLU A 456 21.52 23.67 32.09
C GLU A 456 22.91 23.92 31.46
N HIS A 457 23.60 24.99 31.86
CA HIS A 457 24.93 25.34 31.33
C HIS A 457 25.01 25.34 29.78
N GLY A 458 23.94 25.75 29.10
CA GLY A 458 23.85 25.81 27.62
C GLY A 458 23.44 24.50 26.93
N GLN A 459 23.39 23.38 27.65
CA GLN A 459 23.00 22.07 27.10
C GLN A 459 21.51 21.78 27.34
N ILE A 460 20.84 21.14 26.38
CA ILE A 460 19.45 20.69 26.53
C ILE A 460 19.43 19.45 27.42
N VAL A 461 18.79 19.56 28.58
CA VAL A 461 18.73 18.50 29.60
C VAL A 461 17.35 17.85 29.73
N ALA A 462 16.30 18.49 29.20
CA ALA A 462 14.96 17.92 29.10
C ALA A 462 14.20 18.53 27.92
N SER A 463 13.24 17.76 27.40
CA SER A 463 12.38 18.15 26.28
C SER A 463 10.96 17.61 26.50
N ALA A 464 9.97 18.31 25.94
CA ALA A 464 8.62 17.85 25.68
C ALA A 464 8.10 18.62 24.47
N GLY A 465 7.21 18.04 23.66
CA GLY A 465 6.66 18.73 22.50
C GLY A 465 5.28 18.24 22.12
N THR A 466 4.71 18.85 21.09
CA THR A 466 3.45 18.46 20.47
C THR A 466 3.67 18.04 19.02
N THR A 467 2.91 17.07 18.53
CA THR A 467 2.86 16.61 17.15
C THR A 467 1.42 16.23 16.78
N ALA A 468 1.17 15.89 15.51
CA ALA A 468 -0.16 15.58 14.97
C ALA A 468 -1.18 16.67 15.38
N GLU A 469 -0.71 17.92 15.40
CA GLU A 469 -1.51 19.07 15.78
C GLU A 469 -2.62 19.28 14.76
N ASN A 470 -3.84 19.43 15.24
CA ASN A 470 -5.02 19.64 14.43
C ASN A 470 -5.88 20.76 15.02
N SER A 471 -6.99 21.08 14.36
CA SER A 471 -7.88 22.18 14.72
C SER A 471 -8.47 22.09 16.14
N THR A 472 -8.42 20.93 16.79
CA THR A 472 -9.01 20.72 18.13
C THR A 472 -8.07 20.07 19.14
N SER A 473 -7.01 19.38 18.70
CA SER A 473 -6.19 18.53 19.56
C SER A 473 -4.75 18.36 19.09
N ALA A 474 -3.89 17.83 19.96
CA ALA A 474 -2.50 17.53 19.67
C ALA A 474 -1.98 16.36 20.51
N MET A 475 -0.98 15.64 20.01
CA MET A 475 -0.28 14.57 20.73
C MET A 475 0.98 15.12 21.39
N ILE A 476 1.12 14.96 22.71
CA ILE A 476 2.35 15.29 23.42
C ILE A 476 3.36 14.16 23.20
N VAL A 477 4.56 14.53 22.75
CA VAL A 477 5.66 13.62 22.40
C VAL A 477 6.99 14.14 22.92
N GLY A 478 8.04 13.32 22.81
CA GLY A 478 9.41 13.72 23.13
C GLY A 478 9.63 14.12 24.59
N VAL A 479 8.77 13.66 25.51
CA VAL A 479 8.88 13.91 26.94
C VAL A 479 10.04 13.10 27.49
N CYS A 480 11.16 13.76 27.73
CA CYS A 480 12.36 13.11 28.25
C CYS A 480 13.17 14.04 29.15
N THR A 481 14.00 13.43 29.99
CA THR A 481 14.95 14.12 30.86
C THR A 481 16.23 13.30 30.91
N ALA A 482 17.36 13.95 30.66
CA ALA A 482 18.69 13.34 30.72
C ALA A 482 18.89 12.65 32.08
N VAL A 483 19.51 11.47 32.06
CA VAL A 483 19.54 10.53 33.20
C VAL A 483 19.96 11.19 34.52
N GLN A 484 21.01 12.00 34.49
CA GLN A 484 21.55 12.72 35.66
C GLN A 484 20.65 13.83 36.22
N HIS A 485 19.62 14.25 35.45
CA HIS A 485 18.65 15.29 35.82
C HIS A 485 17.25 14.73 36.16
N ARG A 486 17.06 13.41 36.09
CA ARG A 486 15.78 12.75 36.43
C ARG A 486 15.45 12.95 37.92
N GLY A 487 14.15 12.91 38.25
CA GLY A 487 13.66 13.11 39.62
C GLY A 487 13.60 14.57 40.09
N ARG A 488 14.08 15.54 39.30
CA ARG A 488 14.10 16.97 39.64
C ARG A 488 12.83 17.75 39.24
N GLY A 489 11.81 17.06 38.70
CA GLY A 489 10.54 17.69 38.28
C GLY A 489 10.54 18.33 36.88
N LEU A 490 11.61 18.20 36.11
CA LEU A 490 11.74 18.82 34.77
C LEU A 490 10.65 18.38 33.78
N ALA A 491 10.37 17.07 33.67
CA ALA A 491 9.31 16.58 32.79
C ALA A 491 7.93 17.16 33.14
N SER A 492 7.59 17.20 34.45
CA SER A 492 6.33 17.78 34.92
C SER A 492 6.24 19.28 34.64
N ARG A 493 7.35 20.02 34.82
CA ARG A 493 7.45 21.44 34.48
C ARG A 493 7.19 21.65 32.99
N LEU A 494 7.90 20.95 32.11
CA LEU A 494 7.79 21.11 30.65
C LEU A 494 6.37 20.80 30.15
N VAL A 495 5.80 19.67 30.57
CA VAL A 495 4.43 19.29 30.15
C VAL A 495 3.42 20.29 30.70
N SER A 496 3.54 20.73 31.96
CA SER A 496 2.67 21.77 32.51
C SER A 496 2.83 23.10 31.78
N THR A 497 4.04 23.47 31.36
CA THR A 497 4.28 24.69 30.57
C THR A 497 3.61 24.60 29.20
N ILE A 498 3.70 23.46 28.52
CA ILE A 498 2.97 23.23 27.25
C ILE A 498 1.48 23.40 27.50
N LEU A 499 0.91 22.66 28.46
CA LEU A 499 -0.52 22.70 28.77
C LEU A 499 -0.99 24.12 29.07
N SER A 500 -0.31 24.84 29.97
CA SER A 500 -0.65 26.24 30.31
C SER A 500 -0.65 27.19 29.11
N LYS A 501 0.17 26.92 28.08
CA LYS A 501 0.24 27.73 26.87
C LYS A 501 -0.85 27.38 25.86
N VAL A 502 -1.15 26.10 25.66
CA VAL A 502 -1.97 25.66 24.51
C VAL A 502 -3.35 25.11 24.86
N ILE A 503 -3.57 24.56 26.06
CA ILE A 503 -4.86 23.96 26.41
C ILE A 503 -5.91 25.05 26.66
N GLY A 504 -7.09 24.91 26.05
CA GLY A 504 -8.18 25.88 26.11
C GLY A 504 -7.96 27.15 25.26
N GLN A 505 -6.73 27.39 24.79
CA GLN A 505 -6.40 28.49 23.88
C GLN A 505 -6.32 28.02 22.42
N ARG A 506 -5.51 26.98 22.18
CA ARG A 506 -5.26 26.41 20.85
C ARG A 506 -5.92 25.04 20.71
N PHE A 507 -5.89 24.21 21.75
CA PHE A 507 -6.42 22.85 21.73
C PHE A 507 -7.47 22.62 22.82
N GLN A 508 -8.57 21.94 22.46
CA GLN A 508 -9.63 21.51 23.37
C GLN A 508 -9.32 20.17 24.05
N SER A 509 -8.36 19.41 23.53
CA SER A 509 -7.81 18.24 24.21
C SER A 509 -6.36 18.00 23.80
N LEU A 510 -5.56 17.42 24.69
CA LEU A 510 -4.24 16.89 24.34
C LEU A 510 -4.17 15.43 24.75
N ALA A 511 -3.49 14.61 23.97
CA ALA A 511 -3.27 13.20 24.27
C ALA A 511 -1.78 12.89 24.42
N LEU A 512 -1.44 11.77 25.06
CA LEU A 512 -0.07 11.25 25.10
C LEU A 512 -0.06 9.73 25.24
N PHE A 513 1.01 9.11 24.77
CA PHE A 513 1.33 7.73 25.08
C PHE A 513 2.32 7.62 26.23
N TYR A 514 2.21 6.54 27.01
CA TYR A 514 3.25 6.15 27.94
C TYR A 514 3.40 4.62 27.96
N ASP A 515 4.63 4.19 28.20
CA ASP A 515 5.07 2.80 28.33
C ASP A 515 5.51 2.49 29.78
N ASN A 516 5.97 3.52 30.51
CA ASN A 516 6.46 3.42 31.87
C ASN A 516 5.41 3.87 32.92
N PRO A 517 5.02 3.01 33.88
CA PRO A 517 4.08 3.36 34.96
C PRO A 517 4.47 4.61 35.77
N ASP A 518 5.76 4.90 35.95
CA ASP A 518 6.22 6.10 36.66
C ASP A 518 5.94 7.38 35.87
N ALA A 519 5.99 7.32 34.54
CA ALA A 519 5.56 8.42 33.67
C ALA A 519 4.04 8.64 33.77
N GLY A 520 3.26 7.55 33.79
CA GLY A 520 1.80 7.62 34.01
C GLY A 520 1.41 8.41 35.26
N ARG A 521 2.12 8.22 36.38
CA ARG A 521 1.87 8.97 37.63
C ARG A 521 2.12 10.47 37.51
N ILE A 522 3.04 10.90 36.64
CA ILE A 522 3.28 12.32 36.38
C ILE A 522 2.05 12.91 35.68
N TYR A 523 1.60 12.27 34.61
CA TYR A 523 0.51 12.77 33.79
C TYR A 523 -0.82 12.79 34.56
N CYS A 524 -1.14 11.75 35.33
CA CYS A 524 -2.35 11.73 36.16
C CYS A 524 -2.38 12.89 37.19
N ARG A 525 -1.23 13.32 37.70
CA ARG A 525 -1.15 14.48 38.63
C ARG A 525 -1.46 15.81 37.94
N LEU A 526 -1.12 15.94 36.66
CA LEU A 526 -1.44 17.11 35.84
C LEU A 526 -2.90 17.13 35.35
N GLY A 527 -3.65 16.05 35.60
CA GLY A 527 -5.08 15.94 35.26
C GLY A 527 -5.39 15.05 34.05
N PHE A 528 -4.41 14.34 33.50
CA PHE A 528 -4.67 13.35 32.45
C PHE A 528 -5.49 12.17 32.99
N ALA A 529 -6.38 11.65 32.16
CA ALA A 529 -7.16 10.45 32.41
C ALA A 529 -6.96 9.43 31.27
N THR A 530 -7.20 8.15 31.56
CA THR A 530 -7.19 7.09 30.55
C THR A 530 -8.24 7.39 29.48
N ALA A 531 -7.81 7.41 28.23
CA ALA A 531 -8.66 7.79 27.09
C ALA A 531 -8.87 6.64 26.09
N GLY A 532 -8.08 5.58 26.17
CA GLY A 532 -8.27 4.37 25.39
C GLY A 532 -7.03 3.48 25.37
N ASP A 533 -7.16 2.34 24.70
CA ASP A 533 -6.05 1.42 24.46
C ASP A 533 -5.64 1.51 22.99
N TRP A 534 -4.36 1.77 22.75
CA TRP A 534 -3.78 1.85 21.40
C TRP A 534 -2.79 0.74 21.20
N MET A 535 -2.57 0.34 19.95
CA MET A 535 -1.62 -0.71 19.63
C MET A 535 -0.78 -0.29 18.44
N MET A 536 0.49 -0.67 18.49
CA MET A 536 1.41 -0.55 17.38
C MET A 536 1.85 -1.96 16.97
N ALA A 537 1.90 -2.20 15.66
CA ALA A 537 2.45 -3.42 15.09
C ALA A 537 3.66 -3.03 14.24
N SER A 538 4.81 -3.68 14.45
CA SER A 538 6.04 -3.48 13.69
C SER A 538 6.43 -4.75 12.95
N ARG A 539 6.79 -4.65 11.66
CA ARG A 539 7.14 -5.82 10.85
C ARG A 539 8.45 -6.45 11.36
N LYS A 540 8.49 -7.78 11.41
CA LYS A 540 9.68 -8.58 11.78
C LYS A 540 10.74 -8.46 10.68
N HIS A 541 12.00 -8.29 11.07
CA HIS A 541 13.16 -8.20 10.17
C HIS A 541 13.94 -9.50 10.08
#